data_AF-A0A524EZJ7-F1
#
_entry.id   AF-A0A524EZJ7-F1
#
_cell.length_a   1.000
_cell.length_b   1.000
_cell.length_c   1.000
_cell.angle_alpha   90.00
_cell.angle_beta   90.00
_cell.angle_gamma   90.00
#
_symmetry.space_group_name_H-M   'P 1'
#
loop_
_entity.id
_entity.type
_entity.pdbx_description
1 polymer ?
#
loop_
_entity_poly.entity_id
_entity_poly.type
_entity_poly.pdbx_seq_one_letter_code
_entity_poly.pdbx_strand_id
1 'polypeptide(L)'
;MILNIFICGIGGQGAVFLGSFLRNFFLRKYPNALILGTESRGVSQREGSVIASVRIQTDLKSRAIFSPEIPPMGADIVIALEPLELLRNFSIVHRNTIIFTNNEPLIPKSSAQWMLQKTSNIEGTNVISHSKPKWLMNRVEQMIKENPVKPKSEKILLKINDSNGSLLRKFQIQSYSNASQIMDVNFSTLILDEFEGSSQLNLVMLGFVSYFLENTLQFRDLLGFIDDFYVNEISKERNKKGLEFGGLLAQHYEKMKEPI
;
A
#
# COMPACT_ATOMS: atom_id res chain seq x y z
N MET A 1 -4.32 19.30 15.75
CA MET A 1 -3.40 18.60 14.83
C MET A 1 -4.02 18.55 13.44
N ILE A 2 -3.21 18.73 12.39
CA ILE A 2 -3.58 18.42 11.00
C ILE A 2 -2.79 17.19 10.58
N LEU A 3 -3.45 16.20 10.01
CA LEU A 3 -2.82 15.02 9.40
C LEU A 3 -3.25 14.90 7.94
N ASN A 4 -2.28 14.74 7.04
CA ASN A 4 -2.49 14.59 5.61
C ASN A 4 -2.02 13.20 5.17
N ILE A 5 -2.95 12.39 4.68
CA ILE A 5 -2.69 11.07 4.09
C ILE A 5 -2.89 11.18 2.58
N PHE A 6 -1.85 10.86 1.83
CA PHE A 6 -1.85 10.83 0.37
C PHE A 6 -1.86 9.38 -0.11
N ILE A 7 -2.72 9.06 -1.06
CA ILE A 7 -2.88 7.71 -1.60
C ILE A 7 -2.76 7.80 -3.10
N CYS A 8 -1.88 6.98 -3.69
CA CYS A 8 -1.70 6.96 -5.13
C CYS A 8 -1.62 5.54 -5.66
N GLY A 9 -2.01 5.37 -6.91
CA GLY A 9 -1.98 4.10 -7.61
C GLY A 9 -2.60 4.23 -8.98
N ILE A 10 -2.82 3.08 -9.60
CA ILE A 10 -3.42 2.98 -10.92
C ILE A 10 -4.91 2.65 -10.77
N GLY A 11 -5.72 3.14 -11.72
CA GLY A 11 -7.16 2.84 -11.79
C GLY A 11 -7.43 1.33 -11.70
N GLY A 12 -8.24 0.95 -10.71
CA GLY A 12 -8.59 -0.45 -10.41
C GLY A 12 -7.89 -1.04 -9.18
N GLN A 13 -6.86 -0.38 -8.62
CA GLN A 13 -6.17 -0.88 -7.42
C GLN A 13 -6.89 -0.51 -6.10
N GLY A 14 -7.77 0.49 -6.13
CA GLY A 14 -8.59 0.89 -4.97
C GLY A 14 -8.07 2.07 -4.15
N ALA A 15 -7.25 2.96 -4.72
CA ALA A 15 -6.82 4.20 -4.07
C ALA A 15 -8.01 5.07 -3.60
N VAL A 16 -9.03 5.25 -4.45
CA VAL A 16 -10.30 5.92 -4.12
C VAL A 16 -11.00 5.21 -2.96
N PHE A 17 -11.06 3.87 -3.00
CA PHE A 17 -11.70 3.09 -1.96
C PHE A 17 -11.00 3.32 -0.61
N LEU A 18 -9.67 3.24 -0.56
CA LEU A 18 -8.90 3.50 0.66
C LEU A 18 -9.11 4.94 1.18
N GLY A 19 -9.13 5.94 0.29
CA GLY A 19 -9.40 7.32 0.66
C GLY A 19 -10.79 7.49 1.29
N SER A 20 -11.82 6.89 0.67
CA SER A 20 -13.18 6.91 1.22
C SER A 20 -13.28 6.14 2.54
N PHE A 21 -12.68 4.95 2.63
CA PHE A 21 -12.64 4.12 3.82
C PHE A 21 -12.03 4.90 5.00
N LEU A 22 -10.85 5.51 4.80
CA LEU A 22 -10.17 6.29 5.83
C LEU A 22 -10.95 7.54 6.23
N ARG A 23 -11.57 8.27 5.29
CA ARG A 23 -12.42 9.43 5.63
C ARG A 23 -13.59 9.01 6.53
N ASN A 24 -14.30 7.95 6.18
CA ASN A 24 -15.42 7.45 6.98
C ASN A 24 -14.95 6.94 8.36
N PHE A 25 -13.79 6.27 8.41
CA PHE A 25 -13.16 5.85 9.65
C PHE A 25 -12.90 7.06 10.57
N PHE A 26 -12.24 8.10 10.06
CA PHE A 26 -11.91 9.29 10.85
C PHE A 26 -13.13 10.13 11.23
N LEU A 27 -14.14 10.23 10.36
CA LEU A 27 -15.41 10.90 10.68
C LEU A 27 -16.08 10.24 11.89
N ARG A 28 -16.07 8.91 11.95
CA ARG A 28 -16.64 8.16 13.07
C ARG A 28 -15.78 8.28 14.33
N LYS A 29 -14.46 8.17 14.17
CA LYS A 29 -13.51 8.22 15.30
C LYS A 29 -13.44 9.61 15.94
N TYR A 30 -13.60 10.67 15.15
CA TYR A 30 -13.50 12.06 15.61
C TYR A 30 -14.72 12.89 15.15
N PRO A 31 -15.87 12.80 15.84
CA PRO A 31 -17.11 13.48 15.44
C PRO A 31 -17.02 15.00 15.33
N ASN A 32 -16.06 15.62 16.04
CA ASN A 32 -15.84 17.06 16.05
C ASN A 32 -14.64 17.50 15.20
N ALA A 33 -14.03 16.59 14.43
CA ALA A 33 -12.92 16.93 13.54
C ALA A 33 -13.43 17.39 12.17
N LEU A 34 -12.65 18.24 11.51
CA LEU A 34 -12.84 18.55 10.10
C LEU A 34 -12.10 17.51 9.26
N ILE A 35 -12.86 16.71 8.50
CA ILE A 35 -12.32 15.70 7.59
C ILE A 35 -12.59 16.13 6.15
N LEU A 36 -11.54 16.32 5.37
CA LEU A 36 -11.60 16.70 3.96
C LEU A 36 -10.86 15.67 3.10
N GLY A 37 -11.13 15.70 1.80
CA GLY A 37 -10.35 14.90 0.85
C GLY A 37 -10.71 15.22 -0.58
N THR A 38 -9.77 14.88 -1.47
CA THR A 38 -9.93 14.96 -2.91
C THR A 38 -9.75 13.59 -3.53
N GLU A 39 -10.31 13.41 -4.72
CA GLU A 39 -10.07 12.25 -5.57
C GLU A 39 -9.78 12.76 -6.97
N SER A 40 -8.61 12.43 -7.49
CA SER A 40 -8.25 12.74 -8.88
C SER A 40 -8.16 11.42 -9.63
N ARG A 41 -8.87 11.34 -10.75
CA ARG A 41 -8.86 10.20 -11.65
C ARG A 41 -8.36 10.70 -13.00
N GLY A 42 -7.28 10.10 -13.49
CA GLY A 42 -6.86 10.29 -14.87
C GLY A 42 -7.96 9.88 -15.84
N VAL A 43 -7.91 10.41 -17.06
CA VAL A 43 -8.97 10.29 -18.08
C VAL A 43 -9.23 8.84 -18.52
N SER A 44 -8.40 7.89 -18.11
CA SER A 44 -8.60 6.46 -18.34
C SER A 44 -9.20 5.77 -17.12
N GLN A 45 -10.41 5.23 -17.27
CA GLN A 45 -11.18 4.54 -16.22
C GLN A 45 -10.49 3.23 -15.73
N ARG A 46 -9.48 2.75 -16.47
CA ARG A 46 -8.54 1.67 -16.10
C ARG A 46 -7.15 2.07 -16.61
N GLU A 47 -6.10 1.83 -15.84
CA GLU A 47 -4.71 2.17 -16.23
C GLU A 47 -4.32 3.67 -16.17
N GLY A 48 -5.23 4.56 -15.76
CA GLY A 48 -4.91 5.96 -15.47
C GLY A 48 -4.36 6.16 -14.06
N SER A 49 -3.62 7.25 -13.84
CA SER A 49 -3.23 7.71 -12.50
C SER A 49 -4.46 7.98 -11.65
N VAL A 50 -4.47 7.46 -10.42
CA VAL A 50 -5.54 7.70 -9.46
C VAL A 50 -4.93 8.11 -8.14
N ILE A 51 -5.40 9.25 -7.65
CA ILE A 51 -4.97 9.84 -6.40
C ILE A 51 -6.20 10.01 -5.51
N ALA A 52 -6.04 9.71 -4.23
CA ALA A 52 -6.98 10.10 -3.18
C ALA A 52 -6.22 10.78 -2.05
N SER A 53 -6.84 11.78 -1.43
CA SER A 53 -6.29 12.43 -0.24
C SER A 53 -7.28 12.40 0.91
N VAL A 54 -6.73 12.39 2.12
CA VAL A 54 -7.48 12.50 3.37
C VAL A 54 -6.77 13.50 4.25
N ARG A 55 -7.47 14.56 4.65
CA ARG A 55 -6.98 15.59 5.56
C ARG A 55 -7.85 15.60 6.81
N ILE A 56 -7.22 15.48 7.97
CA ILE A 56 -7.88 15.38 9.27
C ILE A 56 -7.40 16.54 10.14
N GLN A 57 -8.31 17.43 10.56
CA GLN A 57 -8.04 18.46 11.55
C GLN A 57 -8.87 18.20 12.81
N THR A 58 -8.22 17.71 13.87
CA THR A 58 -8.88 17.42 15.16
C THR A 58 -8.92 18.63 16.09
N ASP A 59 -8.03 19.61 15.91
CA ASP A 59 -8.00 20.84 16.70
C ASP A 59 -8.47 22.02 15.84
N LEU A 60 -9.74 22.39 16.03
CA LEU A 60 -10.38 23.48 15.30
C LEU A 60 -9.98 24.87 15.81
N LYS A 61 -9.26 24.97 16.93
CA LYS A 61 -8.72 26.26 17.43
C LYS A 61 -7.38 26.63 16.80
N SER A 62 -6.74 25.68 16.13
CA SER A 62 -5.50 25.88 15.37
C SER A 62 -5.75 26.42 13.96
N ARG A 63 -4.69 26.64 13.18
CA ARG A 63 -4.77 27.10 11.77
C ARG A 63 -5.77 26.24 10.99
N ALA A 64 -6.81 26.87 10.44
CA ALA A 64 -7.85 26.17 9.69
C ALA A 64 -7.32 25.64 8.35
N ILE A 65 -7.82 24.46 7.95
CA ILE A 65 -7.68 23.96 6.58
C ILE A 65 -8.68 24.69 5.69
N PHE A 66 -8.19 25.38 4.66
CA PHE A 66 -9.02 26.11 3.68
C PHE A 66 -9.16 25.40 2.33
N SER A 67 -8.45 24.29 2.13
CA SER A 67 -8.49 23.52 0.88
C SER A 67 -8.49 22.02 1.17
N PRO A 68 -9.30 21.21 0.46
CA PRO A 68 -9.24 19.76 0.59
C PRO A 68 -7.95 19.16 0.00
N GLU A 69 -7.24 19.89 -0.86
CA GLU A 69 -6.02 19.44 -1.51
C GLU A 69 -4.81 19.55 -0.56
N ILE A 70 -3.95 18.53 -0.56
CA ILE A 70 -2.71 18.54 0.21
C ILE A 70 -1.71 19.44 -0.53
N PRO A 71 -1.09 20.43 0.14
CA PRO A 71 -0.09 21.28 -0.51
C PRO A 71 1.20 20.50 -0.83
N PRO A 72 2.03 20.96 -1.77
CA PRO A 72 3.37 20.43 -1.98
C PRO A 72 4.14 20.30 -0.66
N MET A 73 4.91 19.20 -0.52
CA MET A 73 5.63 18.87 0.71
C MET A 73 4.74 18.77 1.97
N GLY A 74 3.43 18.51 1.80
CA GLY A 74 2.44 18.53 2.89
C GLY A 74 1.95 17.17 3.35
N ALA A 75 2.35 16.06 2.72
CA ALA A 75 1.88 14.72 3.10
C ALA A 75 2.63 14.19 4.31
N ASP A 76 1.93 13.87 5.40
CA ASP A 76 2.53 13.20 6.57
C ASP A 76 2.68 11.69 6.32
N ILE A 77 1.72 11.10 5.61
CA ILE A 77 1.68 9.68 5.26
C ILE A 77 1.42 9.53 3.77
N VAL A 78 2.15 8.63 3.12
CA VAL A 78 1.87 8.20 1.74
C VAL A 78 1.59 6.71 1.71
N ILE A 79 0.48 6.30 1.09
CA ILE A 79 0.16 4.91 0.77
C ILE A 79 0.17 4.77 -0.76
N ALA A 80 1.23 4.17 -1.30
CA ALA A 80 1.42 3.96 -2.72
C ALA A 80 1.08 2.51 -3.09
N LEU A 81 0.02 2.33 -3.87
CA LEU A 81 -0.40 1.03 -4.40
C LEU A 81 0.43 0.61 -5.63
N GLU A 82 1.18 1.55 -6.21
CA GLU A 82 2.07 1.33 -7.34
C GLU A 82 3.28 2.29 -7.23
N PRO A 83 4.51 1.80 -7.45
CA PRO A 83 5.73 2.55 -7.15
C PRO A 83 6.02 3.71 -8.14
N LEU A 84 5.63 3.61 -9.42
CA LEU A 84 5.77 4.72 -10.37
C LEU A 84 4.82 5.87 -10.06
N GLU A 85 3.62 5.60 -9.54
CA GLU A 85 2.69 6.63 -9.09
C GLU A 85 3.20 7.38 -7.85
N LEU A 86 3.93 6.70 -6.95
CA LEU A 86 4.66 7.36 -5.87
C LEU A 86 5.69 8.36 -6.43
N LEU A 87 6.52 7.91 -7.38
CA LEU A 87 7.55 8.76 -7.98
C LEU A 87 6.95 9.95 -8.73
N ARG A 88 5.84 9.76 -9.44
CA ARG A 88 5.13 10.84 -10.14
C ARG A 88 4.61 11.92 -9.19
N ASN A 89 4.21 11.53 -7.98
CA ASN A 89 3.64 12.42 -6.97
C ASN A 89 4.64 12.78 -5.86
N PHE A 90 5.93 12.57 -6.07
CA PHE A 90 6.95 12.75 -5.03
C PHE A 90 7.05 14.20 -4.52
N SER A 91 6.55 15.19 -5.27
CA SER A 91 6.48 16.59 -4.85
C SER A 91 5.64 16.83 -3.59
N ILE A 92 4.80 15.87 -3.19
CA ILE A 92 4.00 15.95 -1.96
C ILE A 92 4.78 15.55 -0.70
N VAL A 93 5.92 14.88 -0.87
CA VAL A 93 6.74 14.29 0.20
C VAL A 93 7.66 15.34 0.82
N HIS A 94 7.79 15.33 2.14
CA HIS A 94 8.78 16.07 2.90
C HIS A 94 9.64 15.13 3.76
N ARG A 95 10.64 15.69 4.46
CA ARG A 95 11.64 14.93 5.25
C ARG A 95 11.07 14.05 6.38
N ASN A 96 9.82 14.27 6.77
CA ASN A 96 9.16 13.53 7.87
C ASN A 96 8.00 12.67 7.38
N THR A 97 7.78 12.60 6.06
CA THR A 97 6.71 11.80 5.47
C THR A 97 7.01 10.31 5.61
N ILE A 98 6.07 9.56 6.19
CA ILE A 98 6.16 8.10 6.23
C ILE A 98 5.53 7.53 4.96
N ILE A 99 6.29 6.71 4.22
CA ILE A 99 5.86 6.16 2.94
C ILE A 99 5.69 4.66 3.06
N PHE A 100 4.52 4.15 2.69
CA PHE A 100 4.23 2.74 2.52
C PHE A 100 3.99 2.48 1.05
N THR A 101 4.77 1.61 0.43
CA THR A 101 4.65 1.33 -1.00
C THR A 101 4.58 -0.15 -1.28
N ASN A 102 3.69 -0.53 -2.19
CA ASN A 102 3.69 -1.84 -2.83
C ASN A 102 4.70 -1.82 -3.99
N ASN A 103 5.81 -2.56 -3.93
CA ASN A 103 6.83 -2.55 -5.01
C ASN A 103 6.58 -3.53 -6.15
N GLU A 104 5.39 -4.10 -6.27
CA GLU A 104 5.03 -4.83 -7.48
C GLU A 104 4.60 -3.83 -8.57
N PRO A 105 5.44 -3.57 -9.60
CA PRO A 105 5.09 -2.62 -10.64
C PRO A 105 3.99 -3.24 -11.51
N LEU A 106 2.97 -2.45 -11.82
CA LEU A 106 1.90 -2.93 -12.70
C LEU A 106 2.30 -2.71 -14.17
N ILE A 107 2.40 -3.79 -14.91
CA ILE A 107 2.63 -3.74 -16.36
C ILE A 107 1.29 -3.43 -17.04
N PRO A 108 1.18 -2.36 -17.85
CA PRO A 108 -0.04 -2.04 -18.59
C PRO A 108 -0.49 -3.22 -19.45
N LYS A 109 -1.80 -3.50 -19.53
CA LYS A 109 -2.31 -4.67 -20.26
C LYS A 109 -1.97 -4.62 -21.74
N SER A 110 -1.95 -3.44 -22.35
CA SER A 110 -1.51 -3.23 -23.73
C SER A 110 -0.07 -3.70 -23.94
N SER A 111 0.81 -3.42 -22.99
CA SER A 111 2.22 -3.84 -23.01
C SER A 111 2.36 -5.34 -22.74
N ALA A 112 1.60 -5.88 -21.78
CA ALA A 112 1.55 -7.32 -21.50
C ALA A 112 1.05 -8.11 -22.71
N GLN A 113 -0.02 -7.65 -23.36
CA GLN A 113 -0.61 -8.29 -24.53
C GLN A 113 0.34 -8.25 -25.73
N TRP A 114 1.03 -7.13 -25.96
CA TRP A 114 2.10 -7.05 -26.96
C TRP A 114 3.25 -8.02 -26.67
N MET A 115 3.67 -8.13 -25.41
CA MET A 115 4.72 -9.07 -25.01
C MET A 115 4.30 -10.53 -25.28
N LEU A 116 3.08 -10.90 -24.90
CA LEU A 116 2.53 -12.24 -25.12
C LEU A 116 2.45 -12.60 -26.62
N GLN A 117 2.00 -11.67 -27.46
CA GLN A 117 1.92 -11.85 -28.92
C GLN A 117 3.29 -12.04 -29.59
N LYS A 118 4.35 -11.46 -29.02
CA LYS A 118 5.73 -11.64 -29.51
C LYS A 118 6.37 -12.95 -29.05
N THR A 119 5.99 -13.47 -27.89
CA THR A 119 6.54 -14.72 -27.34
C THR A 119 5.85 -15.99 -27.84
N SER A 120 4.64 -15.90 -28.40
CA SER A 120 3.89 -17.05 -28.92
C SER A 120 4.47 -17.69 -30.20
N ASN A 121 5.45 -17.05 -30.85
CA ASN A 121 6.14 -17.57 -32.04
C ASN A 121 7.50 -18.22 -31.72
N ILE A 122 7.80 -18.48 -30.45
CA ILE A 122 9.05 -19.12 -30.01
C ILE A 122 8.67 -20.44 -29.33
N GLU A 123 8.69 -21.54 -30.08
CA GLU A 123 8.56 -22.88 -29.50
C GLU A 123 9.77 -23.16 -28.58
N GLY A 124 9.50 -23.49 -27.31
CA GLY A 124 10.52 -24.03 -26.40
C GLY A 124 11.02 -23.13 -25.27
N THR A 125 10.41 -21.98 -24.98
CA THR A 125 10.77 -21.22 -23.77
C THR A 125 9.71 -21.36 -22.69
N ASN A 126 10.08 -22.07 -21.60
CA ASN A 126 9.55 -21.83 -20.25
C ASN A 126 9.43 -20.32 -20.07
N VAL A 127 8.19 -19.82 -20.05
CA VAL A 127 7.91 -18.38 -20.06
C VAL A 127 8.65 -17.75 -18.91
N ILE A 128 9.61 -16.93 -19.32
CA ILE A 128 10.60 -16.24 -18.52
C ILE A 128 9.89 -15.57 -17.35
N SER A 129 10.31 -15.97 -16.15
CA SER A 129 10.02 -15.34 -14.87
C SER A 129 10.03 -13.81 -14.98
N HIS A 130 8.94 -13.17 -14.55
CA HIS A 130 8.87 -11.89 -13.79
C HIS A 130 9.98 -10.85 -14.03
N SER A 131 10.46 -10.69 -15.27
CA SER A 131 11.60 -9.83 -15.55
C SER A 131 11.09 -8.39 -15.55
N LYS A 132 11.22 -7.72 -14.40
CA LYS A 132 10.96 -6.28 -14.25
C LYS A 132 11.56 -5.54 -15.45
N PRO A 133 10.82 -4.62 -16.11
CA PRO A 133 11.28 -4.00 -17.35
C PRO A 133 12.70 -3.42 -17.19
N LYS A 134 13.60 -3.70 -18.14
CA LYS A 134 15.03 -3.32 -18.05
C LYS A 134 15.23 -1.82 -17.84
N TRP A 135 14.34 -0.98 -18.35
CA TRP A 135 14.37 0.48 -18.12
C TRP A 135 13.95 0.88 -16.70
N LEU A 136 12.98 0.17 -16.10
CA LEU A 136 12.57 0.36 -14.72
C LEU A 136 13.68 -0.10 -13.78
N MET A 137 14.28 -1.26 -14.08
CA MET A 137 15.46 -1.74 -13.37
C MET A 137 16.62 -0.77 -13.50
N ASN A 138 16.91 -0.24 -14.69
CA ASN A 138 17.97 0.76 -14.87
C ASN A 138 17.69 2.06 -14.10
N ARG A 139 16.43 2.52 -14.02
CA ARG A 139 16.09 3.74 -13.27
C ARG A 139 16.13 3.51 -11.76
N VAL A 140 15.63 2.38 -11.29
CA VAL A 140 15.72 1.96 -9.88
C VAL A 140 17.17 1.72 -9.49
N GLU A 141 17.97 1.07 -10.33
CA GLU A 141 19.42 0.88 -10.16
C GLU A 141 20.18 2.20 -10.19
N GLN A 142 19.76 3.17 -11.00
CA GLN A 142 20.34 4.51 -11.01
C GLN A 142 19.98 5.26 -9.72
N MET A 143 18.74 5.16 -9.23
CA MET A 143 18.33 5.71 -7.93
C MET A 143 19.05 5.02 -6.75
N ILE A 144 19.33 3.71 -6.86
CA ILE A 144 20.14 2.94 -5.90
C ILE A 144 21.63 3.32 -6.04
N LYS A 145 22.16 3.61 -7.23
CA LYS A 145 23.54 4.06 -7.41
C LYS A 145 23.76 5.48 -6.88
N GLU A 146 22.75 6.34 -7.03
CA GLU A 146 22.72 7.70 -6.47
C GLU A 146 22.51 7.67 -4.94
N ASN A 147 22.03 6.55 -4.37
CA ASN A 147 21.81 6.34 -2.94
C ASN A 147 21.91 4.83 -2.56
N PRO A 148 23.10 4.28 -2.26
CA PRO A 148 23.32 2.83 -2.18
C PRO A 148 22.51 2.15 -1.07
N VAL A 149 21.48 1.37 -1.48
CA VAL A 149 20.77 0.38 -0.65
C VAL A 149 21.10 -1.01 -1.18
N LYS A 150 21.63 -1.91 -0.34
CA LYS A 150 21.58 -3.35 -0.64
C LYS A 150 20.24 -3.90 -0.14
N PRO A 151 19.39 -4.51 -0.99
CA PRO A 151 18.18 -5.17 -0.51
C PRO A 151 18.54 -6.35 0.40
N LYS A 152 17.97 -6.38 1.61
CA LYS A 152 17.97 -7.59 2.44
C LYS A 152 16.77 -8.44 2.04
N SER A 153 17.02 -9.67 1.64
CA SER A 153 15.98 -10.66 1.31
C SER A 153 16.04 -11.82 2.28
N GLU A 154 14.92 -12.15 2.93
CA GLU A 154 14.84 -13.30 3.83
C GLU A 154 13.61 -14.16 3.51
N LYS A 155 13.75 -15.48 3.73
CA LYS A 155 12.67 -16.46 3.59
C LYS A 155 12.06 -16.68 4.98
N ILE A 156 10.83 -16.26 5.17
CA ILE A 156 10.09 -16.35 6.44
C ILE A 156 9.16 -17.55 6.40
N LEU A 157 9.03 -18.30 7.49
CA LEU A 157 8.00 -19.31 7.71
C LEU A 157 6.92 -18.72 8.63
N LEU A 158 5.73 -18.43 8.12
CA LEU A 158 4.59 -18.02 8.94
C LEU A 158 3.77 -19.24 9.34
N LYS A 159 3.52 -19.40 10.65
CA LYS A 159 2.55 -20.36 11.18
C LYS A 159 1.19 -19.66 11.23
N ILE A 160 0.33 -19.98 10.27
CA ILE A 160 -1.03 -19.44 10.16
C ILE A 160 -1.96 -20.45 10.79
N ASN A 161 -2.73 -20.03 11.79
CA ASN A 161 -3.74 -20.87 12.40
C ASN A 161 -5.05 -20.69 11.63
N ASP A 162 -5.56 -21.76 11.03
CA ASP A 162 -6.88 -21.83 10.43
C ASP A 162 -7.82 -22.67 11.31
N SER A 163 -9.10 -22.73 10.92
CA SER A 163 -10.12 -23.53 11.62
C SER A 163 -9.86 -25.04 11.60
N ASN A 164 -8.89 -25.51 10.81
CA ASN A 164 -8.51 -26.93 10.65
C ASN A 164 -7.12 -27.27 11.21
N GLY A 165 -6.38 -26.31 11.79
CA GLY A 165 -5.06 -26.51 12.39
C GLY A 165 -4.08 -25.36 12.16
N SER A 166 -2.78 -25.61 12.39
CA SER A 166 -1.72 -24.64 12.15
C SER A 166 -0.92 -25.01 10.89
N LEU A 167 -0.96 -24.16 9.85
CA LEU A 167 -0.20 -24.36 8.62
C LEU A 167 1.05 -23.47 8.59
N LEU A 168 2.23 -24.06 8.33
CA LEU A 168 3.48 -23.31 8.13
C LEU A 168 3.65 -22.97 6.64
N ARG A 169 3.58 -21.69 6.27
CA ARG A 169 3.79 -21.20 4.89
C ARG A 169 5.08 -20.40 4.77
N LYS A 170 5.84 -20.59 3.69
CA LYS A 170 7.09 -19.86 3.40
C LYS A 170 6.81 -18.62 2.54
N PHE A 171 7.21 -17.46 3.00
CA PHE A 171 7.12 -16.17 2.31
C PHE A 171 8.52 -15.60 2.08
N GLN A 172 8.74 -14.85 1.00
CA GLN A 172 10.00 -14.12 0.79
C GLN A 172 9.70 -12.62 0.85
N ILE A 173 10.22 -11.94 1.88
CA ILE A 173 10.10 -10.49 2.01
C ILE A 173 11.44 -9.87 1.59
N GLN A 174 11.37 -8.86 0.73
CA GLN A 174 12.51 -8.04 0.33
C GLN A 174 12.33 -6.63 0.90
N SER A 175 13.25 -6.19 1.75
CA SER A 175 13.27 -4.81 2.27
C SER A 175 14.39 -4.02 1.59
N TYR A 176 14.03 -2.87 1.02
CA TYR A 176 14.97 -1.89 0.46
C TYR A 176 15.12 -0.75 1.49
N SER A 177 15.97 -0.94 2.49
CA SER A 177 16.19 0.06 3.55
C SER A 177 17.19 1.14 3.13
N ASN A 178 16.78 2.40 2.97
CA ASN A 178 17.65 3.54 3.31
C ASN A 178 16.90 4.50 4.24
N ALA A 179 17.63 5.04 5.22
CA ALA A 179 17.26 6.16 6.09
C ALA A 179 15.75 6.34 6.39
N SER A 180 15.22 5.44 7.24
CA SER A 180 14.21 5.72 8.27
C SER A 180 12.90 6.47 7.93
N GLN A 181 12.20 6.15 6.81
CA GLN A 181 10.78 6.55 6.63
C GLN A 181 10.01 5.83 5.51
N ILE A 182 10.70 5.08 4.64
CA ILE A 182 10.07 4.32 3.55
C ILE A 182 9.97 2.85 3.94
N MET A 183 8.79 2.27 3.73
CA MET A 183 8.47 0.87 3.94
C MET A 183 7.99 0.29 2.62
N ASP A 184 8.86 -0.51 2.02
CA ASP A 184 8.65 -1.08 0.71
C ASP A 184 8.47 -2.60 0.82
N VAL A 185 7.32 -3.10 0.39
CA VAL A 185 6.91 -4.50 0.52
C VAL A 185 6.14 -4.94 -0.72
N ASN A 186 6.38 -6.16 -1.20
CA ASN A 186 5.61 -6.74 -2.31
C ASN A 186 4.30 -7.35 -1.80
N PHE A 187 3.31 -6.50 -1.50
CA PHE A 187 2.01 -6.95 -1.01
C PHE A 187 1.25 -7.78 -2.04
N SER A 188 1.43 -7.49 -3.34
CA SER A 188 0.78 -8.22 -4.44
C SER A 188 1.16 -9.70 -4.49
N THR A 189 2.41 -10.06 -4.20
CA THR A 189 2.82 -11.46 -4.13
C THR A 189 2.37 -12.09 -2.81
N LEU A 190 2.56 -11.38 -1.69
CA LEU A 190 2.27 -11.91 -0.34
C LEU A 190 0.78 -12.26 -0.14
N ILE A 191 -0.13 -11.51 -0.77
CA ILE A 191 -1.56 -11.78 -0.64
C ILE A 191 -1.99 -13.06 -1.34
N LEU A 192 -1.34 -13.44 -2.45
CA LEU A 192 -1.70 -14.64 -3.23
C LEU A 192 -1.40 -15.94 -2.47
N ASP A 193 -0.49 -15.87 -1.52
CA ASP A 193 -0.17 -16.98 -0.64
C ASP A 193 -1.25 -17.23 0.43
N GLU A 194 -2.15 -16.27 0.69
CA GLU A 194 -3.15 -16.36 1.77
C GLU A 194 -4.60 -16.19 1.30
N PHE A 195 -4.83 -15.55 0.16
CA PHE A 195 -6.16 -15.26 -0.37
C PHE A 195 -6.31 -15.69 -1.83
N GLU A 196 -7.53 -16.09 -2.21
CA GLU A 196 -7.91 -16.40 -3.59
C GLU A 196 -8.07 -15.10 -4.43
N GLY A 197 -6.99 -14.34 -4.56
CA GLY A 197 -6.92 -13.12 -5.37
C GLY A 197 -6.51 -11.87 -4.60
N SER A 198 -6.61 -10.72 -5.27
CA SER A 198 -6.08 -9.44 -4.79
C SER A 198 -7.12 -8.53 -4.12
N SER A 199 -8.37 -8.99 -3.95
CA SER A 199 -9.47 -8.16 -3.44
C SER A 199 -9.22 -7.61 -2.04
N GLN A 200 -8.43 -8.31 -1.22
CA GLN A 200 -8.08 -7.91 0.14
C GLN A 200 -6.81 -7.03 0.22
N LEU A 201 -6.14 -6.74 -0.91
CA LEU A 201 -4.83 -6.07 -0.94
C LEU A 201 -4.83 -4.75 -0.16
N ASN A 202 -5.86 -3.94 -0.36
CA ASN A 202 -6.00 -2.65 0.31
C ASN A 202 -6.11 -2.79 1.83
N LEU A 203 -6.80 -3.81 2.33
CA LEU A 203 -6.98 -4.03 3.77
C LEU A 203 -5.73 -4.67 4.38
N VAL A 204 -5.05 -5.55 3.64
CA VAL A 204 -3.72 -6.06 4.04
C VAL A 204 -2.72 -4.91 4.16
N MET A 205 -2.64 -4.04 3.16
CA MET A 205 -1.78 -2.85 3.24
C MET A 205 -2.19 -1.94 4.39
N LEU A 206 -3.48 -1.70 4.59
CA LEU A 206 -3.95 -0.86 5.70
C LEU A 206 -3.63 -1.44 7.08
N GLY A 207 -3.72 -2.77 7.24
CA GLY A 207 -3.33 -3.46 8.46
C GLY A 207 -1.83 -3.41 8.72
N PHE A 208 -1.02 -3.44 7.65
CA PHE A 208 0.41 -3.22 7.75
C PHE A 208 0.74 -1.78 8.17
N VAL A 209 0.09 -0.81 7.53
CA VAL A 209 0.25 0.62 7.79
C VAL A 209 -0.14 0.99 9.22
N SER A 210 -1.26 0.46 9.71
CA SER A 210 -1.78 0.78 11.05
C SER A 210 -0.83 0.39 12.16
N TYR A 211 -0.10 -0.72 12.02
CA TYR A 211 0.90 -1.16 12.98
C TYR A 211 1.97 -0.08 13.26
N PHE A 212 2.47 0.58 12.21
CA PHE A 212 3.48 1.63 12.33
C PHE A 212 2.87 3.00 12.68
N LEU A 213 1.56 3.11 12.65
CA LEU A 213 0.81 4.34 12.90
C LEU A 213 -0.14 4.19 14.10
N GLU A 214 0.17 3.35 15.08
CA GLU A 214 -0.75 2.99 16.18
C GLU A 214 -1.29 4.23 16.96
N ASN A 215 -0.51 5.31 17.04
CA ASN A 215 -0.95 6.57 17.65
C ASN A 215 -2.03 7.33 16.84
N THR A 216 -2.25 6.93 15.58
CA THR A 216 -3.12 7.60 14.61
C THR A 216 -4.21 6.65 14.10
N LEU A 217 -3.80 5.50 13.56
CA LEU A 217 -4.64 4.45 13.01
C LEU A 217 -4.55 3.21 13.89
N GLN A 218 -5.25 3.23 15.03
CA GLN A 218 -5.27 2.09 15.95
C GLN A 218 -5.87 0.85 15.26
N PHE A 219 -5.14 -0.25 15.34
CA PHE A 219 -5.54 -1.51 14.70
C PHE A 219 -6.92 -2.00 15.16
N ARG A 220 -7.19 -1.91 16.46
CA ARG A 220 -8.47 -2.32 17.06
C ARG A 220 -9.65 -1.50 16.56
N ASP A 221 -9.48 -0.19 16.40
CA ASP A 221 -10.54 0.68 15.90
C ASP A 221 -10.87 0.35 14.44
N LEU A 222 -9.85 0.04 13.63
CA LEU A 222 -10.04 -0.37 12.24
C LEU A 222 -10.83 -1.68 12.14
N LEU A 223 -10.53 -2.67 13.00
CA LEU A 223 -11.29 -3.91 13.06
C LEU A 223 -12.77 -3.67 13.39
N GLY A 224 -13.04 -2.86 14.41
CA GLY A 224 -14.41 -2.49 14.78
C GLY A 224 -15.11 -1.68 13.67
N PHE A 225 -14.36 -0.84 12.96
CA PHE A 225 -14.92 -0.08 11.84
C PHE A 225 -15.31 -0.96 10.64
N ILE A 226 -14.59 -2.06 10.38
CA ILE A 226 -14.95 -3.01 9.31
C ILE A 226 -16.34 -3.62 9.54
N ASP A 227 -16.72 -3.89 10.80
CA ASP A 227 -18.04 -4.44 11.15
C ASP A 227 -19.20 -3.53 10.74
N ASP A 228 -18.98 -2.23 10.82
CA ASP A 228 -20.00 -1.23 10.52
C ASP A 228 -19.92 -0.74 9.06
N PHE A 229 -18.74 -0.80 8.45
CA PHE A 229 -18.52 -0.32 7.09
C PHE A 229 -19.04 -1.30 6.03
N TYR A 230 -18.87 -2.61 6.24
CA TYR A 230 -19.33 -3.63 5.32
C TYR A 230 -20.69 -4.18 5.76
N VAL A 231 -21.62 -4.36 4.83
CA VAL A 231 -22.94 -4.92 5.14
C VAL A 231 -22.94 -6.45 5.12
N ASN A 232 -22.21 -7.05 4.18
CA ASN A 232 -22.21 -8.49 3.96
C ASN A 232 -21.21 -9.19 4.89
N GLU A 233 -21.67 -10.20 5.65
CA GLU A 233 -20.87 -10.94 6.64
C GLU A 233 -19.63 -11.62 6.02
N ILE A 234 -19.75 -12.25 4.86
CA ILE A 234 -18.62 -12.87 4.16
C ILE A 234 -17.55 -11.81 3.82
N SER A 235 -17.98 -10.62 3.40
CA SER A 235 -17.08 -9.51 3.09
C SER A 235 -16.43 -8.96 4.36
N LYS A 236 -17.16 -8.86 5.47
CA LYS A 236 -16.59 -8.47 6.77
C LYS A 236 -15.47 -9.41 7.17
N GLU A 237 -15.76 -10.70 7.22
CA GLU A 237 -14.81 -11.74 7.65
C GLU A 237 -13.55 -11.74 6.77
N ARG A 238 -13.72 -11.73 5.44
CA ARG A 238 -12.58 -11.69 4.50
C ARG A 238 -11.73 -10.43 4.65
N ASN A 239 -12.35 -9.27 4.86
CA ASN A 239 -11.61 -8.01 4.97
C ASN A 239 -10.96 -7.84 6.35
N LYS A 240 -11.57 -8.36 7.43
CA LYS A 240 -10.91 -8.47 8.75
C LYS A 240 -9.68 -9.35 8.68
N LYS A 241 -9.80 -10.54 8.07
CA LYS A 241 -8.67 -11.44 7.85
C LYS A 241 -7.55 -10.74 7.05
N GLY A 242 -7.92 -9.96 6.04
CA GLY A 242 -6.98 -9.10 5.31
C GLY A 242 -6.23 -8.12 6.22
N LEU A 243 -6.97 -7.35 7.03
CA LEU A 243 -6.39 -6.40 7.97
C LEU A 243 -5.45 -7.08 8.98
N GLU A 244 -5.87 -8.19 9.58
CA GLU A 244 -5.08 -9.01 10.52
C GLU A 244 -3.80 -9.55 9.90
N PHE A 245 -3.90 -10.09 8.69
CA PHE A 245 -2.73 -10.55 7.95
C PHE A 245 -1.73 -9.41 7.71
N GLY A 246 -2.22 -8.21 7.37
CA GLY A 246 -1.40 -7.00 7.26
C GLY A 246 -0.64 -6.66 8.54
N GLY A 247 -1.33 -6.68 9.68
CA GLY A 247 -0.71 -6.42 10.99
C GLY A 247 0.35 -7.46 11.36
N LEU A 248 0.10 -8.74 11.06
CA LEU A 248 1.08 -9.81 11.24
C LEU A 248 2.31 -9.62 10.34
N LEU A 249 2.11 -9.22 9.08
CA LEU A 249 3.23 -8.90 8.17
C LEU A 249 4.09 -7.76 8.73
N ALA A 250 3.48 -6.72 9.31
CA ALA A 250 4.20 -5.59 9.89
C ALA A 250 5.06 -5.98 11.10
N GLN A 251 4.53 -6.83 12.00
CA GLN A 251 5.31 -7.36 13.13
C GLN A 251 6.56 -8.12 12.66
N HIS A 252 6.45 -8.90 11.58
CA HIS A 252 7.60 -9.60 11.01
C HIS A 252 8.55 -8.65 10.31
N TYR A 253 8.02 -7.64 9.61
CA TYR A 253 8.81 -6.60 8.96
C TYR A 253 9.66 -5.81 9.95
N GLU A 254 9.11 -5.47 11.12
CA GLU A 254 9.85 -4.78 12.17
C GLU A 254 10.98 -5.64 12.76
N LYS A 255 10.72 -6.93 13.04
CA LYS A 255 11.75 -7.86 13.52
C LYS A 255 12.93 -8.01 12.54
N MET A 256 12.69 -7.89 11.23
CA MET A 256 13.76 -7.92 10.22
C MET A 256 14.60 -6.63 10.18
N LYS A 257 14.12 -5.52 10.76
CA LYS A 257 14.83 -4.24 10.82
C LYS A 257 15.78 -4.12 12.01
N GLU A 258 15.69 -4.97 13.03
CA GLU A 258 16.63 -4.93 14.15
C GLU A 258 18.07 -5.27 13.69
N PRO A 259 19.08 -4.53 14.17
CA PRO A 259 20.47 -4.84 13.87
C PRO A 259 20.88 -6.13 14.61
N ILE A 260 21.57 -7.03 13.90
CA ILE A 260 22.46 -8.02 14.51
C ILE A 260 23.68 -7.27 15.06
#